data_AF-A0A7J7QFV3-F1
#
_entry.id   AF-A0A7J7QFV3-F1
#
_cell.length_a   1.000
_cell.length_b   1.000
_cell.length_c   1.000
_cell.angle_alpha   90.00
_cell.angle_beta   90.00
_cell.angle_gamma   90.00
#
_symmetry.space_group_name_H-M   'P 1'
#
loop_
_entity.id
_entity.type
_entity.pdbx_description
1 polymer ?
#
loop_
_entity_poly.entity_id
_entity_poly.type
_entity_poly.pdbx_seq_one_letter_code
_entity_poly.pdbx_strand_id
1 'polypeptide(L)'
;MQASTLCGLCPLPGDLLFLLYDMERDVEPAYKPGPLDSNRPFGSQVTVADIIAKQRRVERQDKPTVEGVSFDRSAANVFQQYCNSALAFSIKRGGICCGTVGEDNIVRVEFVYEPPQQGSQDELVFERGTPQEAQCDFLAGVLGLRKVGWVFCQANKERDWIVSSSEIQAMAAMQDEMGPKSVTVLVTWDANDHGGNVHFEAFQCSEQAVQLCKDGWFVPETEPSGISKMQNPKEPKVEQAVIVASKQGRRQLDNDWFLCACAILDHAGPLLTSFPVENRLIPQGASALRDHLRKHSSLPYSSRLADLHLLLWLAGQPNLDQGDMLALVEAVRDKAELMEEYKVIIDSIAGV
;
A
#
# COMPACT_ATOMS: atom_id res chain seq x y z
N MET A 1 -29.77 40.24 -46.49
CA MET A 1 -30.91 39.60 -47.17
C MET A 1 -31.69 38.80 -46.13
N GLN A 2 -33.02 38.91 -46.15
CA GLN A 2 -33.92 38.34 -45.13
C GLN A 2 -33.85 36.80 -45.10
N ALA A 3 -33.81 36.21 -43.91
CA ALA A 3 -34.03 34.78 -43.72
C ALA A 3 -35.51 34.47 -43.97
N SER A 4 -35.81 33.88 -45.13
CA SER A 4 -37.14 33.37 -45.45
C SER A 4 -37.38 32.08 -44.66
N THR A 5 -38.34 32.06 -43.75
CA THR A 5 -38.77 30.83 -43.08
C THR A 5 -39.53 29.93 -44.06
N LEU A 6 -39.26 28.61 -44.00
CA LEU A 6 -39.85 27.56 -44.86
C LEU A 6 -41.40 27.53 -44.87
N CYS A 7 -42.03 28.22 -43.92
CA CYS A 7 -43.48 28.30 -43.76
C CYS A 7 -44.21 28.97 -44.94
N GLY A 8 -43.50 29.71 -45.80
CA GLY A 8 -44.10 30.41 -46.94
C GLY A 8 -44.18 29.62 -48.26
N LEU A 9 -43.65 28.39 -48.33
CA LEU A 9 -43.39 27.72 -49.62
C LEU A 9 -44.47 26.72 -50.08
N CYS A 10 -45.53 26.47 -49.29
CA CYS A 10 -46.71 25.64 -49.62
C CYS A 10 -46.50 24.52 -50.68
N PRO A 11 -45.60 23.54 -50.46
CA PRO A 11 -45.36 22.48 -51.44
C PRO A 11 -46.52 21.47 -51.47
N LEU A 12 -46.79 20.92 -52.65
CA LEU A 12 -47.81 19.89 -52.86
C LEU A 12 -47.23 18.48 -52.65
N PRO A 13 -48.08 17.45 -52.44
CA PRO A 13 -47.61 16.07 -52.31
C PRO A 13 -46.87 15.61 -53.58
N GLY A 14 -45.57 15.34 -53.44
CA GLY A 14 -44.70 14.92 -54.54
C GLY A 14 -43.62 15.94 -54.94
N ASP A 15 -43.68 17.17 -54.40
CA ASP A 15 -42.68 18.20 -54.70
C ASP A 15 -41.36 17.93 -53.96
N LEU A 16 -40.24 18.10 -54.68
CA LEU A 16 -38.89 17.93 -54.16
C LEU A 16 -38.26 19.32 -53.95
N LEU A 17 -38.05 19.69 -52.70
CA LEU A 17 -37.48 20.98 -52.33
C LEU A 17 -35.96 20.83 -52.11
N PHE A 18 -35.18 21.53 -52.93
CA PHE A 18 -33.73 21.60 -52.78
C PHE A 18 -33.38 22.87 -52.00
N LEU A 19 -32.87 22.68 -50.78
CA LEU A 19 -32.35 23.77 -49.96
C LEU A 19 -30.83 23.78 -50.10
N LEU A 20 -30.31 24.83 -50.76
CA LEU A 20 -28.88 25.10 -50.77
C LEU A 20 -28.51 25.72 -49.42
N TYR A 21 -27.64 25.05 -48.69
CA TYR A 21 -27.02 25.58 -47.48
C TYR A 21 -25.52 25.70 -47.72
N ASP A 22 -24.93 26.83 -47.33
CA ASP A 22 -23.50 27.11 -47.49
C ASP A 22 -22.62 26.42 -46.42
N MET A 23 -23.17 25.41 -45.72
CA MET A 23 -22.51 24.73 -44.60
C MET A 23 -22.47 23.23 -44.85
N GLU A 24 -21.30 22.61 -44.65
CA GLU A 24 -21.16 21.16 -44.65
C GLU A 24 -21.93 20.58 -43.46
N ARG A 25 -22.88 19.69 -43.74
CA ARG A 25 -23.72 19.06 -42.71
C ARG A 25 -22.95 17.88 -42.14
N ASP A 26 -22.50 17.99 -40.89
CA ASP A 26 -21.94 16.86 -40.16
C ASP A 26 -23.09 15.94 -39.74
N VAL A 27 -23.27 14.83 -40.45
CA VAL A 27 -24.31 13.83 -40.19
C VAL A 27 -23.64 12.67 -39.47
N GLU A 28 -23.99 12.47 -38.19
CA GLU A 28 -23.48 11.30 -37.49
C GLU A 28 -23.89 10.02 -38.24
N PRO A 29 -22.96 9.07 -38.45
CA PRO A 29 -23.26 7.85 -39.16
C PRO A 29 -24.36 7.07 -38.44
N ALA A 30 -25.35 6.59 -39.20
CA ALA A 30 -26.48 5.82 -38.69
C ALA A 30 -26.06 4.52 -37.98
N TYR A 31 -24.86 4.03 -38.28
CA TYR A 31 -24.23 2.89 -37.64
C TYR A 31 -23.03 3.35 -36.82
N LYS A 32 -23.11 3.14 -35.51
CA LYS A 32 -21.96 3.26 -34.61
C LYS A 32 -21.43 1.84 -34.36
N PRO A 33 -20.24 1.47 -34.89
CA PRO A 33 -19.69 0.15 -34.63
C PRO A 33 -19.56 -0.08 -33.13
N GLY A 34 -20.04 -1.24 -32.67
CA GLY A 34 -19.89 -1.65 -31.29
C GLY A 34 -18.40 -1.84 -30.92
N PRO A 35 -18.05 -1.91 -29.63
CA PRO A 35 -16.67 -2.12 -29.17
C PRO A 35 -16.00 -3.40 -29.71
N LEU A 36 -16.82 -4.35 -30.17
CA LEU A 36 -16.39 -5.62 -30.76
C LEU A 36 -15.99 -5.51 -32.24
N ASP A 37 -16.37 -4.42 -32.90
CA ASP A 37 -16.37 -4.25 -34.37
C ASP A 37 -15.29 -3.27 -34.88
N SER A 38 -14.66 -2.51 -33.98
CA SER A 38 -13.83 -1.36 -34.35
C SER A 38 -12.51 -1.69 -35.07
N ASN A 39 -12.03 -2.94 -35.00
CA ASN A 39 -10.78 -3.38 -35.63
C ASN A 39 -10.95 -4.58 -36.58
N ARG A 40 -12.19 -4.91 -36.97
CA ARG A 40 -12.47 -6.14 -37.72
C ARG A 40 -12.71 -5.88 -39.20
N PRO A 41 -12.21 -6.74 -40.12
CA PRO A 41 -12.60 -6.71 -41.51
C PRO A 41 -14.11 -6.93 -41.64
N PHE A 42 -14.73 -6.17 -42.55
CA PHE A 42 -16.15 -6.24 -42.84
C PHE A 42 -16.58 -7.68 -43.18
N GLY A 43 -17.60 -8.20 -42.48
CA GLY A 43 -18.15 -9.55 -42.68
C GLY A 43 -17.61 -10.66 -41.77
N SER A 44 -16.71 -10.35 -40.82
CA SER A 44 -16.26 -11.32 -39.83
C SER A 44 -17.26 -11.50 -38.68
N GLN A 45 -17.55 -12.75 -38.30
CA GLN A 45 -18.45 -13.06 -37.19
C GLN A 45 -17.69 -13.04 -35.85
N VAL A 46 -18.29 -12.43 -34.83
CA VAL A 46 -17.78 -12.52 -33.45
C VAL A 46 -17.97 -13.94 -32.95
N THR A 47 -16.89 -14.64 -32.64
CA THR A 47 -16.97 -15.98 -32.07
C THR A 47 -17.11 -15.91 -30.55
N VAL A 48 -17.67 -16.95 -29.94
CA VAL A 48 -17.72 -17.09 -28.48
C VAL A 48 -16.30 -17.08 -27.89
N ALA A 49 -15.31 -17.62 -28.62
CA ALA A 49 -13.91 -17.59 -28.21
C ALA A 49 -13.34 -16.16 -28.12
N ASP A 50 -13.73 -15.27 -29.05
CA ASP A 50 -13.31 -13.86 -29.02
C ASP A 50 -13.90 -13.11 -27.82
N ILE A 51 -15.12 -13.47 -27.41
CA ILE A 51 -15.77 -12.87 -26.23
C ILE A 51 -15.10 -13.38 -24.95
N ILE A 52 -14.82 -14.69 -24.87
CA ILE A 52 -14.13 -15.30 -23.73
C ILE A 52 -12.71 -14.77 -23.57
N ALA A 53 -11.97 -14.57 -24.68
CA ALA A 53 -10.62 -14.03 -24.64
C ALA A 53 -10.54 -12.60 -24.05
N LYS A 54 -11.66 -11.86 -24.12
CA LYS A 54 -11.79 -10.49 -23.57
C LYS A 54 -12.27 -10.48 -22.11
N GLN A 55 -12.71 -11.63 -21.60
CA GLN A 55 -13.19 -11.80 -20.24
C GLN A 55 -12.04 -12.20 -19.31
N ARG A 56 -11.95 -11.55 -18.16
CA ARG A 56 -11.06 -11.95 -17.07
C ARG A 56 -11.87 -12.72 -16.04
N ARG A 57 -11.55 -14.01 -15.89
CA ARG A 57 -12.14 -14.85 -14.85
C ARG A 57 -11.44 -14.57 -13.53
N VAL A 58 -12.21 -14.17 -12.51
CA VAL A 58 -11.74 -13.94 -11.14
C VAL A 58 -12.16 -15.10 -10.24
N GLU A 59 -11.18 -15.67 -9.54
CA GLU A 59 -11.34 -16.79 -8.64
C GLU A 59 -10.83 -16.41 -7.25
N ARG A 60 -11.49 -16.93 -6.21
CA ARG A 60 -11.07 -16.69 -4.84
C ARG A 60 -9.82 -17.52 -4.54
N GLN A 61 -8.79 -16.87 -3.99
CA GLN A 61 -7.62 -17.54 -3.46
C GLN A 61 -7.77 -17.63 -1.94
N ASP A 62 -8.03 -18.83 -1.42
CA ASP A 62 -8.28 -18.99 0.02
C ASP A 62 -7.00 -19.07 0.85
N LYS A 63 -5.91 -19.61 0.28
CA LYS A 63 -4.64 -19.80 0.99
C LYS A 63 -3.64 -18.69 0.66
N PRO A 64 -3.05 -18.03 1.67
CA PRO A 64 -1.90 -17.16 1.44
C PRO A 64 -0.68 -17.96 0.98
N THR A 65 0.32 -17.26 0.44
CA THR A 65 1.60 -17.82 0.01
C THR A 65 2.54 -18.04 1.20
N VAL A 66 2.33 -17.32 2.31
CA VAL A 66 3.07 -17.48 3.58
C VAL A 66 2.24 -18.24 4.61
N GLU A 67 2.88 -18.96 5.53
CA GLU A 67 2.17 -19.69 6.60
C GLU A 67 1.66 -18.75 7.70
N GLY A 68 2.28 -17.58 7.84
CA GLY A 68 1.87 -16.56 8.79
C GLY A 68 2.86 -15.41 8.85
N VAL A 69 2.55 -14.45 9.73
CA VAL A 69 3.43 -13.35 10.11
C VAL A 69 3.62 -13.37 11.62
N SER A 70 4.86 -13.35 12.06
CA SER A 70 5.24 -13.14 13.46
C SER A 70 5.74 -11.71 13.61
N PHE A 71 5.06 -10.92 14.44
CA PHE A 71 5.39 -9.52 14.67
C PHE A 71 6.17 -9.37 15.98
N ASP A 72 7.29 -8.65 15.98
CA ASP A 72 7.97 -8.31 17.23
C ASP A 72 7.03 -7.52 18.16
N ARG A 73 6.93 -7.98 19.41
CA ARG A 73 6.02 -7.39 20.42
C ARG A 73 6.35 -5.94 20.72
N SER A 74 7.62 -5.55 20.73
CA SER A 74 8.03 -4.18 21.06
C SER A 74 7.68 -3.24 19.91
N ALA A 75 8.00 -3.62 18.68
CA ALA A 75 7.67 -2.87 17.47
C ALA A 75 6.15 -2.72 17.29
N ALA A 76 5.39 -3.82 17.41
CA ALA A 76 3.93 -3.77 17.36
C ALA A 76 3.37 -2.84 18.45
N ASN A 77 3.87 -2.95 19.67
CA ASN A 77 3.44 -2.14 20.79
C ASN A 77 3.71 -0.64 20.57
N VAL A 78 4.91 -0.27 20.10
CA VAL A 78 5.27 1.13 19.81
C VAL A 78 4.43 1.72 18.68
N PHE A 79 4.04 0.92 17.68
CA PHE A 79 3.15 1.36 16.60
C PHE A 79 1.72 1.57 17.10
N GLN A 80 1.11 0.58 17.79
CA GLN A 80 -0.26 0.73 18.29
C GLN A 80 -0.39 1.86 19.32
N GLN A 81 0.61 2.06 20.18
CA GLN A 81 0.56 3.10 21.21
C GLN A 81 0.52 4.48 20.59
N TYR A 82 1.20 4.69 19.46
CA TYR A 82 1.15 5.95 18.73
C TYR A 82 -0.20 6.14 18.04
N CYS A 83 -0.69 5.11 17.34
CA CYS A 83 -2.01 5.15 16.69
C CYS A 83 -3.13 5.44 17.69
N ASN A 84 -3.07 4.85 18.88
CA ASN A 84 -4.05 5.06 19.93
C ASN A 84 -3.85 6.39 20.66
N SER A 85 -2.69 6.61 21.27
CA SER A 85 -2.49 7.74 22.20
C SER A 85 -2.32 9.08 21.50
N ALA A 86 -1.62 9.11 20.35
CA ALA A 86 -1.31 10.36 19.66
C ALA A 86 -2.35 10.71 18.59
N LEU A 87 -2.90 9.70 17.91
CA LEU A 87 -3.83 9.89 16.80
C LEU A 87 -5.28 9.55 17.17
N ALA A 88 -5.52 8.79 18.23
CA ALA A 88 -6.85 8.24 18.59
C ALA A 88 -7.53 7.53 17.40
N PHE A 89 -6.74 6.93 16.51
CA PHE A 89 -7.18 6.38 15.23
C PHE A 89 -8.04 7.38 14.41
N SER A 90 -7.84 8.69 14.53
CA SER A 90 -8.61 9.70 13.78
C SER A 90 -8.22 9.79 12.30
N ILE A 91 -7.02 9.36 11.97
CA ILE A 91 -6.47 9.27 10.61
C ILE A 91 -5.70 7.95 10.46
N LYS A 92 -5.49 7.51 9.23
CA LYS A 92 -4.63 6.39 8.90
C LYS A 92 -3.15 6.74 9.15
N ARG A 93 -2.38 5.73 9.53
CA ARG A 93 -0.93 5.79 9.72
C ARG A 93 -0.34 4.46 9.31
N GLY A 94 0.87 4.43 8.76
CA GLY A 94 1.51 3.16 8.44
C GLY A 94 3.02 3.22 8.41
N GLY A 95 3.63 2.06 8.21
CA GLY A 95 5.06 1.87 8.12
C GLY A 95 5.43 0.65 7.30
N ILE A 96 6.66 0.62 6.82
CA ILE A 96 7.26 -0.48 6.08
C ILE A 96 7.87 -1.45 7.09
N CYS A 97 7.48 -2.72 7.01
CA CYS A 97 7.97 -3.78 7.88
C CYS A 97 9.29 -4.35 7.32
N CYS A 98 10.35 -4.26 8.11
CA CYS A 98 11.64 -4.87 7.84
C CYS A 98 11.84 -6.11 8.71
N GLY A 99 12.44 -7.15 8.14
CA GLY A 99 12.51 -8.45 8.78
C GLY A 99 13.07 -9.55 7.89
N THR A 100 12.68 -10.79 8.17
CA THR A 100 13.12 -11.97 7.43
C THR A 100 11.95 -12.88 7.06
N VAL A 101 12.20 -13.83 6.16
CA VAL A 101 11.26 -14.92 5.90
C VAL A 101 11.98 -16.21 6.28
N GLY A 102 11.43 -16.92 7.27
CA GLY A 102 12.03 -18.15 7.77
C GLY A 102 11.87 -19.33 6.81
N GLU A 103 12.60 -20.41 7.09
CA GLU A 103 12.46 -21.70 6.38
C GLU A 103 11.08 -22.33 6.58
N ASP A 104 10.43 -22.02 7.71
CA ASP A 104 9.03 -22.33 8.02
C ASP A 104 8.02 -21.52 7.19
N ASN A 105 8.51 -20.68 6.27
CA ASN A 105 7.69 -19.80 5.43
C ASN A 105 6.83 -18.82 6.25
N ILE A 106 7.28 -18.50 7.47
CA ILE A 106 6.70 -17.44 8.31
C ILE A 106 7.52 -16.17 8.12
N VAL A 107 6.81 -15.07 7.87
CA VAL A 107 7.40 -13.72 7.82
C VAL A 107 7.64 -13.24 9.24
N ARG A 108 8.88 -12.84 9.57
CA ARG A 108 9.22 -12.27 10.87
C ARG A 108 9.49 -10.79 10.71
N VAL A 109 8.68 -9.95 11.35
CA VAL A 109 8.83 -8.50 11.35
C VAL A 109 9.60 -8.07 12.59
N GLU A 110 10.79 -7.51 12.40
CA GLU A 110 11.71 -7.10 13.46
C GLU A 110 11.69 -5.58 13.69
N PHE A 111 11.30 -4.82 12.66
CA PHE A 111 11.33 -3.36 12.65
C PHE A 111 10.22 -2.78 11.76
N VAL A 112 9.72 -1.59 12.13
CA VAL A 112 8.76 -0.83 11.33
C VAL A 112 9.35 0.54 11.04
N TYR A 113 9.79 0.78 9.81
CA TYR A 113 10.16 2.11 9.34
C TYR A 113 8.89 2.91 9.08
N GLU A 114 8.77 4.14 9.59
CA GLU A 114 7.63 5.01 9.24
C GLU A 114 8.09 6.11 8.27
N PRO A 115 7.83 5.98 6.95
CA PRO A 115 8.16 7.02 5.99
C PRO A 115 7.45 8.35 6.32
N PRO A 116 7.96 9.49 5.83
CA PRO A 116 7.15 10.70 5.76
C PRO A 116 5.85 10.39 5.02
N GLN A 117 4.72 10.80 5.58
CA GLN A 117 3.42 10.32 5.14
C GLN A 117 2.30 11.31 5.43
N GLN A 118 1.26 11.23 4.61
CA GLN A 118 0.02 11.99 4.76
C GLN A 118 -1.13 11.00 4.95
N GLY A 119 -1.71 11.02 6.15
CA GLY A 119 -2.87 10.21 6.50
C GLY A 119 -4.13 11.06 6.56
N SER A 120 -5.23 10.54 6.04
CA SER A 120 -6.58 11.02 6.25
C SER A 120 -7.45 9.90 6.83
N GLN A 121 -8.75 10.10 6.96
CA GLN A 121 -9.66 9.02 7.37
C GLN A 121 -9.73 7.89 6.33
N ASP A 122 -9.58 8.24 5.05
CA ASP A 122 -9.89 7.36 3.93
C ASP A 122 -8.65 6.96 3.13
N GLU A 123 -7.56 7.74 3.20
CA GLU A 123 -6.34 7.53 2.43
C GLU A 123 -5.08 7.58 3.29
N LEU A 124 -4.05 6.86 2.84
CA LEU A 124 -2.71 6.89 3.40
C LEU A 124 -1.71 6.94 2.26
N VAL A 125 -0.92 8.00 2.21
CA VAL A 125 0.08 8.20 1.17
C VAL A 125 1.46 8.31 1.81
N PHE A 126 2.36 7.42 1.41
CA PHE A 126 3.77 7.49 1.78
C PHE A 126 4.55 8.33 0.77
N GLU A 127 5.47 9.15 1.28
CA GLU A 127 6.53 9.74 0.48
C GLU A 127 7.66 8.71 0.34
N ARG A 128 7.73 8.07 -0.84
CA ARG A 128 8.64 6.95 -1.13
C ARG A 128 9.92 7.41 -1.81
N GLY A 129 10.98 6.61 -1.69
CA GLY A 129 12.25 6.84 -2.38
C GLY A 129 13.08 7.99 -1.82
N THR A 130 12.85 8.33 -0.54
CA THR A 130 13.60 9.37 0.16
C THR A 130 15.02 8.87 0.52
N PRO A 131 16.00 9.78 0.71
CA PRO A 131 17.32 9.40 1.21
C PRO A 131 17.26 8.67 2.56
N GLN A 132 16.30 9.03 3.43
CA GLN A 132 16.08 8.34 4.71
C GLN A 132 15.59 6.90 4.51
N GLU A 133 14.70 6.64 3.55
CA GLU A 133 14.27 5.28 3.21
C GLU A 133 15.45 4.44 2.68
N ALA A 134 16.27 5.01 1.79
CA ALA A 134 17.47 4.32 1.28
C ALA A 134 18.48 4.02 2.39
N GLN A 135 18.65 4.94 3.35
CA GLN A 135 19.50 4.73 4.52
C GLN A 135 18.94 3.64 5.43
N CYS A 136 17.62 3.63 5.66
CA CYS A 136 16.96 2.55 6.40
C CYS A 136 17.19 1.19 5.74
N ASP A 137 17.05 1.10 4.42
CA ASP A 137 17.28 -0.13 3.65
C ASP A 137 18.72 -0.61 3.76
N PHE A 138 19.69 0.32 3.71
CA PHE A 138 21.10 0.01 3.92
C PHE A 138 21.35 -0.57 5.31
N LEU A 139 20.92 0.12 6.38
CA LEU A 139 21.14 -0.31 7.76
C LEU A 139 20.46 -1.65 8.06
N ALA A 140 19.21 -1.82 7.61
CA ALA A 140 18.48 -3.08 7.71
C ALA A 140 19.21 -4.21 6.97
N GLY A 141 19.70 -3.93 5.76
CA GLY A 141 20.45 -4.90 4.94
C GLY A 141 21.74 -5.39 5.61
N VAL A 142 22.49 -4.50 6.27
CA VAL A 142 23.71 -4.89 7.01
C VAL A 142 23.36 -5.84 8.18
N LEU A 143 22.20 -5.66 8.83
CA LEU A 143 21.67 -6.56 9.86
C LEU A 143 21.07 -7.86 9.30
N GLY A 144 21.07 -8.06 7.98
CA GLY A 144 20.45 -9.23 7.34
C GLY A 144 18.93 -9.15 7.25
N LEU A 145 18.35 -7.96 7.43
CA LEU A 145 16.93 -7.69 7.31
C LEU A 145 16.61 -7.13 5.92
N ARG A 146 15.36 -7.31 5.48
CA ARG A 146 14.83 -6.74 4.24
C ARG A 146 13.38 -6.30 4.42
N LYS A 147 12.84 -5.52 3.49
CA LYS A 147 11.39 -5.27 3.43
C LYS A 147 10.66 -6.60 3.25
N VAL A 148 9.71 -6.87 4.13
CA VAL A 148 8.89 -8.10 4.15
C VAL A 148 7.40 -7.82 4.21
N GLY A 149 7.00 -6.56 4.28
CA GLY A 149 5.60 -6.19 4.36
C GLY A 149 5.43 -4.73 4.73
N TRP A 150 4.20 -4.40 5.09
CA TRP A 150 3.86 -3.10 5.65
C TRP A 150 2.73 -3.25 6.67
N VAL A 151 2.64 -2.27 7.56
CA VAL A 151 1.59 -2.16 8.56
C VAL A 151 0.86 -0.84 8.35
N PHE A 152 -0.45 -0.83 8.50
CA PHE A 152 -1.18 0.43 8.61
C PHE A 152 -2.38 0.30 9.54
N CYS A 153 -2.73 1.40 10.20
CA CYS A 153 -3.96 1.51 10.94
C CYS A 153 -5.07 2.15 10.11
N GLN A 154 -6.29 1.66 10.31
CA GLN A 154 -7.49 2.30 9.78
C GLN A 154 -7.99 3.38 10.73
N ALA A 155 -8.61 4.42 10.17
CA ALA A 155 -9.29 5.40 10.99
C ALA A 155 -10.53 4.78 11.67
N ASN A 156 -10.83 5.21 12.90
CA ASN A 156 -11.99 4.77 13.66
C ASN A 156 -13.28 5.34 13.04
N LYS A 157 -13.87 4.55 12.17
CA LYS A 157 -15.09 4.86 11.40
C LYS A 157 -15.85 3.56 11.21
N GLU A 158 -17.14 3.58 11.56
CA GLU A 158 -18.04 2.45 11.31
C GLU A 158 -18.03 2.10 9.82
N ARG A 159 -17.84 0.82 9.54
CA ARG A 159 -17.72 0.26 8.19
C ARG A 159 -18.18 -1.20 8.21
N ASP A 160 -18.80 -1.63 7.12
CA ASP A 160 -19.29 -2.99 6.94
C ASP A 160 -18.33 -3.87 6.13
N TRP A 161 -17.06 -3.44 5.97
CA TRP A 161 -16.04 -4.12 5.18
C TRP A 161 -14.68 -4.06 5.86
N ILE A 162 -13.83 -5.07 5.59
CA ILE A 162 -12.48 -5.17 6.16
C ILE A 162 -11.58 -4.11 5.54
N VAL A 163 -11.56 -4.03 4.20
CA VAL A 163 -10.72 -3.07 3.45
C VAL A 163 -11.45 -2.42 2.28
N SER A 164 -11.11 -1.17 1.99
CA SER A 164 -11.64 -0.41 0.86
C SER A 164 -10.96 -0.78 -0.47
N SER A 165 -11.57 -0.36 -1.58
CA SER A 165 -11.00 -0.53 -2.92
C SER A 165 -9.64 0.16 -3.08
N SER A 166 -9.42 1.29 -2.40
CA SER A 166 -8.13 2.00 -2.38
C SER A 166 -7.08 1.27 -1.52
N GLU A 167 -7.50 0.68 -0.40
CA GLU A 167 -6.61 -0.13 0.45
C GLU A 167 -6.18 -1.41 -0.27
N ILE A 168 -7.07 -2.12 -0.97
CA ILE A 168 -6.72 -3.29 -1.79
C ILE A 168 -5.67 -2.93 -2.85
N GLN A 169 -5.84 -1.80 -3.53
CA GLN A 169 -4.86 -1.35 -4.54
C GLN A 169 -3.50 -1.02 -3.90
N ALA A 170 -3.49 -0.37 -2.72
CA ALA A 170 -2.26 -0.10 -1.99
C ALA A 170 -1.57 -1.39 -1.54
N MET A 171 -2.33 -2.35 -0.98
CA MET A 171 -1.82 -3.67 -0.58
C MET A 171 -1.23 -4.42 -1.78
N ALA A 172 -1.95 -4.43 -2.91
CA ALA A 172 -1.51 -5.06 -4.15
C ALA A 172 -0.23 -4.43 -4.71
N ALA A 173 -0.13 -3.10 -4.70
CA ALA A 173 1.06 -2.39 -5.15
C ALA A 173 2.28 -2.68 -4.25
N MET A 174 2.09 -2.69 -2.92
CA MET A 174 3.14 -3.03 -1.97
C MET A 174 3.62 -4.48 -2.13
N GLN A 175 2.72 -5.41 -2.46
CA GLN A 175 3.05 -6.80 -2.73
C GLN A 175 3.74 -7.01 -4.09
N ASP A 176 3.39 -6.26 -5.14
CA ASP A 176 4.13 -6.26 -6.41
C ASP A 176 5.56 -5.74 -6.21
N GLU A 177 5.73 -4.69 -5.41
CA GLU A 177 7.03 -4.08 -5.12
C GLU A 177 7.93 -5.00 -4.27
N MET A 178 7.42 -5.52 -3.16
CA MET A 178 8.22 -6.27 -2.17
C MET A 178 8.27 -7.78 -2.44
N GLY A 179 7.46 -8.26 -3.38
CA GLY A 179 7.40 -9.65 -3.82
C GLY A 179 6.29 -10.49 -3.15
N PRO A 180 6.09 -11.73 -3.63
CA PRO A 180 4.91 -12.55 -3.33
C PRO A 180 4.81 -13.05 -1.89
N LYS A 181 5.87 -12.90 -1.09
CA LYS A 181 5.86 -13.21 0.35
C LYS A 181 5.65 -11.98 1.24
N SER A 182 5.43 -10.82 0.63
CA SER A 182 5.11 -9.60 1.37
C SER A 182 3.76 -9.73 2.06
N VAL A 183 3.64 -9.19 3.27
CA VAL A 183 2.40 -9.20 4.06
C VAL A 183 1.90 -7.78 4.33
N THR A 184 0.60 -7.66 4.51
CA THR A 184 -0.05 -6.47 5.05
C THR A 184 -0.52 -6.77 6.45
N VAL A 185 -0.13 -5.95 7.43
CA VAL A 185 -0.67 -5.99 8.78
C VAL A 185 -1.63 -4.83 8.95
N LEU A 186 -2.90 -5.14 9.18
CA LEU A 186 -3.97 -4.19 9.42
C LEU A 186 -4.13 -3.99 10.93
N VAL A 187 -4.13 -2.74 11.37
CA VAL A 187 -4.36 -2.38 12.77
C VAL A 187 -5.67 -1.63 12.91
N THR A 188 -6.60 -2.21 13.64
CA THR A 188 -7.93 -1.63 13.87
C THR A 188 -8.16 -1.37 15.35
N TRP A 189 -9.11 -0.49 15.63
CA TRP A 189 -9.56 -0.20 16.98
C TRP A 189 -11.02 -0.63 17.09
N ASP A 190 -11.31 -1.49 18.07
CA ASP A 190 -12.66 -1.91 18.39
C ASP A 190 -13.07 -1.33 19.74
N ALA A 191 -14.15 -0.57 19.77
CA ALA A 191 -14.68 0.01 21.00
C ALA A 191 -15.47 -1.06 21.77
N ASN A 192 -15.16 -1.25 23.05
CA ASN A 192 -15.86 -2.19 23.91
C ASN A 192 -16.17 -1.55 25.28
N ASP A 193 -16.94 -2.26 26.10
CA ASP A 193 -17.37 -1.80 27.44
C ASP A 193 -16.19 -1.49 28.41
N HIS A 194 -14.97 -1.89 28.06
CA HIS A 194 -13.75 -1.67 28.84
C HIS A 194 -12.84 -0.57 28.28
N GLY A 195 -13.34 0.24 27.34
CA GLY A 195 -12.59 1.35 26.76
C GLY A 195 -11.85 1.02 25.47
N GLY A 196 -12.15 -0.13 24.84
CA GLY A 196 -11.70 -0.53 23.51
C GLY A 196 -10.35 -1.25 23.47
N ASN A 197 -10.15 -2.05 22.42
CA ASN A 197 -8.94 -2.82 22.18
C ASN A 197 -8.40 -2.56 20.76
N VAL A 198 -7.08 -2.58 20.63
CA VAL A 198 -6.42 -2.59 19.32
C VAL A 198 -6.34 -4.04 18.83
N HIS A 199 -6.73 -4.27 17.58
CA HIS A 199 -6.64 -5.56 16.92
C HIS A 199 -5.61 -5.52 15.78
N PHE A 200 -4.87 -6.61 15.65
CA PHE A 200 -3.93 -6.84 14.55
C PHE A 200 -4.44 -8.00 13.72
N GLU A 201 -4.63 -7.74 12.43
CA GLU A 201 -4.99 -8.75 11.44
C GLU A 201 -3.94 -8.75 10.33
N ALA A 202 -3.70 -9.90 9.71
CA ALA A 202 -2.69 -10.03 8.68
C ALA A 202 -3.27 -10.63 7.41
N PHE A 203 -2.90 -10.06 6.28
CA PHE A 203 -3.39 -10.44 4.97
C PHE A 203 -2.27 -10.43 3.93
N GLN A 204 -2.42 -11.28 2.93
CA GLN A 204 -1.84 -11.05 1.61
C GLN A 204 -2.96 -10.70 0.63
N CYS A 205 -2.63 -9.93 -0.40
CA CYS A 205 -3.48 -9.87 -1.57
C CYS A 205 -3.33 -11.16 -2.38
N SER A 206 -4.44 -11.66 -2.92
CA SER A 206 -4.41 -12.72 -3.93
C SER A 206 -3.49 -12.31 -5.09
N GLU A 207 -2.79 -13.28 -5.67
CA GLU A 207 -1.90 -13.03 -6.82
C GLU A 207 -2.67 -12.39 -7.99
N GLN A 208 -3.94 -12.76 -8.13
CA GLN A 208 -4.83 -12.17 -9.11
C GLN A 208 -5.11 -10.69 -8.85
N ALA A 209 -5.31 -10.26 -7.60
CA ALA A 209 -5.51 -8.85 -7.26
C ALA A 209 -4.28 -8.02 -7.61
N VAL A 210 -3.08 -8.54 -7.32
CA VAL A 210 -1.80 -7.91 -7.69
C VAL A 210 -1.72 -7.71 -9.20
N GLN A 211 -2.01 -8.75 -9.98
CA GLN A 211 -1.99 -8.65 -11.44
C GLN A 211 -3.06 -7.69 -11.98
N LEU A 212 -4.29 -7.72 -11.44
CA LEU A 212 -5.38 -6.82 -11.85
C LEU A 212 -5.05 -5.36 -11.56
N CYS A 213 -4.39 -5.08 -10.43
CA CYS A 213 -3.93 -3.74 -10.07
C CYS A 213 -2.85 -3.26 -11.05
N LYS A 214 -1.84 -4.09 -11.31
CA LYS A 214 -0.76 -3.80 -12.26
C LYS A 214 -1.27 -3.56 -13.68
N ASP A 215 -2.27 -4.33 -14.09
CA ASP A 215 -2.89 -4.22 -15.40
C ASP A 215 -3.87 -3.04 -15.51
N GLY A 216 -4.19 -2.34 -14.41
CA GLY A 216 -5.05 -1.16 -14.40
C GLY A 216 -6.55 -1.47 -14.48
N TRP A 217 -7.00 -2.58 -13.89
CA TRP A 217 -8.42 -2.99 -13.97
C TRP A 217 -9.33 -2.31 -12.95
N PHE A 218 -8.79 -1.83 -11.83
CA PHE A 218 -9.57 -1.14 -10.80
C PHE A 218 -10.00 0.23 -11.31
N VAL A 219 -11.29 0.50 -11.20
CA VAL A 219 -11.86 1.81 -11.53
C VAL A 219 -11.71 2.72 -10.31
N PRO A 220 -11.16 3.94 -10.46
CA PRO A 220 -11.09 4.90 -9.36
C PRO A 220 -12.48 5.20 -8.78
N GLU A 221 -12.58 5.22 -7.46
CA GLU A 221 -13.80 5.52 -6.72
C GLU A 221 -13.62 6.84 -5.96
N THR A 222 -14.70 7.61 -5.85
CA THR A 222 -14.70 8.89 -5.13
C THR A 222 -14.94 8.71 -3.62
N GLU A 223 -15.58 7.61 -3.24
CA GLU A 223 -15.86 7.28 -1.84
C GLU A 223 -15.35 5.86 -1.56
N PRO A 224 -14.82 5.60 -0.35
CA PRO A 224 -14.40 4.26 0.04
C PRO A 224 -15.57 3.29 0.05
N SER A 225 -15.37 2.12 -0.54
CA SER A 225 -16.35 1.04 -0.52
C SER A 225 -15.68 -0.33 -0.35
N GLY A 226 -16.41 -1.28 0.21
CA GLY A 226 -16.02 -2.70 0.28
C GLY A 226 -16.19 -3.45 -1.05
N ILE A 227 -16.51 -2.76 -2.16
CA ILE A 227 -16.79 -3.38 -3.46
C ILE A 227 -16.00 -2.65 -4.55
N SER A 228 -14.98 -3.30 -5.10
CA SER A 228 -14.20 -2.78 -6.21
C SER A 228 -14.96 -2.86 -7.53
N LYS A 229 -15.05 -1.74 -8.24
CA LYS A 229 -15.45 -1.70 -9.65
C LYS A 229 -14.27 -2.04 -10.56
N MET A 230 -14.51 -2.94 -11.51
CA MET A 230 -13.53 -3.45 -12.44
C MET A 230 -13.91 -3.17 -13.89
N GLN A 231 -12.93 -2.73 -14.68
CA GLN A 231 -13.10 -2.43 -16.09
C GLN A 231 -11.85 -2.87 -16.85
N ASN A 232 -12.03 -3.47 -18.04
CA ASN A 232 -10.89 -3.77 -18.90
C ASN A 232 -10.32 -2.45 -19.46
N PRO A 233 -9.07 -2.07 -19.14
CA PRO A 233 -8.52 -0.80 -19.58
C PRO A 233 -8.27 -0.74 -21.10
N LYS A 234 -8.11 -1.91 -21.75
CA LYS A 234 -7.95 -1.99 -23.21
C LYS A 234 -9.29 -1.87 -23.95
N GLU A 235 -10.40 -2.24 -23.30
CA GLU A 235 -11.74 -2.24 -23.90
C GLU A 235 -12.81 -1.73 -22.91
N PRO A 236 -12.75 -0.44 -22.51
CA PRO A 236 -13.59 0.09 -21.43
C PRO A 236 -15.09 0.04 -21.73
N LYS A 237 -15.46 0.00 -23.02
CA LYS A 237 -16.86 -0.06 -23.49
C LYS A 237 -17.48 -1.45 -23.39
N VAL A 238 -16.71 -2.51 -23.07
CA VAL A 238 -17.25 -3.88 -22.92
C VAL A 238 -17.76 -4.09 -21.50
N GLU A 239 -19.08 -4.21 -21.33
CA GLU A 239 -19.71 -4.29 -20.00
C GLU A 239 -19.40 -5.58 -19.26
N GLN A 240 -19.30 -6.71 -19.96
CA GLN A 240 -19.11 -8.05 -19.38
C GLN A 240 -17.63 -8.47 -19.34
N ALA A 241 -16.72 -7.57 -18.98
CA ALA A 241 -15.28 -7.85 -19.03
C ALA A 241 -14.76 -8.72 -17.87
N VAL A 242 -15.52 -8.84 -16.77
CA VAL A 242 -15.14 -9.64 -15.59
C VAL A 242 -16.18 -10.71 -15.34
N ILE A 243 -15.72 -11.96 -15.22
CA ILE A 243 -16.53 -13.10 -14.80
C ILE A 243 -16.02 -13.56 -13.45
N VAL A 244 -16.85 -13.46 -12.43
CA VAL A 244 -16.57 -14.07 -11.12
C VAL A 244 -17.02 -15.52 -11.21
N ALA A 245 -16.19 -16.47 -10.78
CA ALA A 245 -16.52 -17.90 -10.86
C ALA A 245 -17.89 -18.27 -10.23
N SER A 246 -18.39 -17.45 -9.30
CA SER A 246 -19.67 -17.63 -8.59
C SER A 246 -20.84 -16.78 -9.09
N LYS A 247 -20.62 -15.77 -9.95
CA LYS A 247 -21.67 -14.86 -10.47
C LYS A 247 -21.33 -14.40 -11.90
N GLN A 248 -22.21 -14.67 -12.85
CA GLN A 248 -22.04 -14.20 -14.22
C GLN A 248 -22.22 -12.67 -14.31
N GLY A 249 -21.23 -11.99 -14.91
CA GLY A 249 -21.42 -10.69 -15.56
C GLY A 249 -21.57 -9.45 -14.68
N ARG A 250 -20.83 -9.32 -13.57
CA ARG A 250 -20.77 -8.05 -12.80
C ARG A 250 -19.37 -7.44 -12.83
N ARG A 251 -19.30 -6.14 -13.13
CA ARG A 251 -18.10 -5.29 -12.96
C ARG A 251 -17.76 -5.00 -11.50
N GLN A 252 -18.39 -5.67 -10.55
CA GLN A 252 -18.27 -5.37 -9.12
C GLN A 252 -17.86 -6.64 -8.39
N LEU A 253 -16.80 -6.52 -7.60
CA LEU A 253 -16.23 -7.59 -6.80
C LEU A 253 -16.16 -7.13 -5.36
N ASP A 254 -16.61 -7.99 -4.45
CA ASP A 254 -16.40 -7.80 -3.02
C ASP A 254 -14.89 -7.82 -2.72
N ASN A 255 -14.38 -6.86 -1.96
CA ASN A 255 -12.95 -6.74 -1.70
C ASN A 255 -12.40 -7.95 -0.92
N ASP A 256 -13.24 -8.62 -0.13
CA ASP A 256 -12.87 -9.82 0.62
C ASP A 256 -12.45 -10.98 -0.29
N TRP A 257 -12.85 -10.96 -1.58
CA TRP A 257 -12.39 -11.95 -2.56
C TRP A 257 -10.90 -11.86 -2.87
N PHE A 258 -10.30 -10.70 -2.64
CA PHE A 258 -8.90 -10.45 -2.91
C PHE A 258 -8.02 -10.67 -1.69
N LEU A 259 -8.60 -10.94 -0.52
CA LEU A 259 -7.87 -11.13 0.73
C LEU A 259 -7.56 -12.61 0.98
N CYS A 260 -6.30 -12.89 1.28
CA CYS A 260 -5.84 -14.15 1.83
C CYS A 260 -5.42 -13.91 3.28
N ALA A 261 -6.22 -14.36 4.25
CA ALA A 261 -5.90 -14.18 5.66
C ALA A 261 -4.66 -14.99 6.08
N CYS A 262 -3.76 -14.36 6.82
CA CYS A 262 -2.55 -14.97 7.39
C CYS A 262 -2.69 -15.13 8.90
N ALA A 263 -2.09 -16.18 9.46
CA ALA A 263 -1.97 -16.28 10.90
C ALA A 263 -1.09 -15.15 11.45
N ILE A 264 -1.56 -14.45 12.48
CA ILE A 264 -0.79 -13.46 13.25
C ILE A 264 -0.18 -14.16 14.47
N LEU A 265 1.13 -14.08 14.59
CA LEU A 265 1.94 -14.60 15.69
C LEU A 265 2.76 -13.46 16.28
N ASP A 266 3.40 -13.69 17.42
CA ASP A 266 4.33 -12.74 18.02
C ASP A 266 5.68 -13.39 18.36
N HIS A 267 6.68 -12.55 18.58
CA HIS A 267 7.97 -12.96 19.11
C HIS A 267 8.63 -11.80 19.88
N ALA A 268 9.81 -12.05 20.45
CA ALA A 268 10.72 -10.98 20.86
C ALA A 268 11.94 -11.01 19.93
N GLY A 269 12.08 -9.94 19.17
CA GLY A 269 13.19 -9.72 18.24
C GLY A 269 14.50 -9.38 18.96
N PRO A 270 15.61 -9.33 18.22
CA PRO A 270 16.92 -8.99 18.77
C PRO A 270 17.12 -7.47 18.92
N LEU A 271 16.25 -6.66 18.32
CA LEU A 271 16.34 -5.20 18.33
C LEU A 271 15.58 -4.59 19.51
N LEU A 272 16.14 -3.52 20.04
CA LEU A 272 15.45 -2.60 20.92
C LEU A 272 14.50 -1.70 20.11
N THR A 273 13.44 -1.26 20.76
CA THR A 273 12.48 -0.28 20.21
C THR A 273 12.16 0.76 21.28
N SER A 274 13.19 1.44 21.76
CA SER A 274 13.05 2.45 22.83
C SER A 274 13.46 3.85 22.41
N PHE A 275 14.16 4.01 21.28
CA PHE A 275 14.40 5.31 20.69
C PHE A 275 13.13 5.82 19.99
N PRO A 276 12.85 7.14 20.00
CA PRO A 276 11.67 7.67 19.32
C PRO A 276 11.67 7.32 17.83
N VAL A 277 10.51 6.98 17.28
CA VAL A 277 10.34 6.65 15.86
C VAL A 277 10.33 7.93 15.01
N GLU A 278 11.00 7.89 13.87
CA GLU A 278 11.06 8.97 12.88
C GLU A 278 9.67 9.39 12.35
N ASN A 279 9.59 10.60 11.80
CA ASN A 279 8.41 11.13 11.10
C ASN A 279 7.12 11.16 11.93
N ARG A 280 7.23 11.12 13.27
CA ARG A 280 6.14 11.32 14.23
C ARG A 280 6.16 12.75 14.81
N LEU A 281 5.11 13.09 15.55
CA LEU A 281 4.95 14.42 16.17
C LEU A 281 6.08 14.76 17.17
N ILE A 282 6.61 13.75 17.87
CA ILE A 282 7.72 13.94 18.81
C ILE A 282 9.03 13.78 18.04
N PRO A 283 9.84 14.84 17.88
CA PRO A 283 11.08 14.74 17.13
C PRO A 283 12.14 13.94 17.90
N GLN A 284 12.99 13.24 17.14
CA GLN A 284 14.20 12.62 17.66
C GLN A 284 15.26 13.68 17.99
N GLY A 285 16.11 13.43 18.98
CA GLY A 285 17.18 14.36 19.34
C GLY A 285 18.17 13.84 20.38
N ALA A 286 19.19 14.65 20.65
CA ALA A 286 20.28 14.32 21.57
C ALA A 286 19.82 13.95 22.99
N SER A 287 18.74 14.55 23.50
CA SER A 287 18.16 14.16 24.80
C SER A 287 17.62 12.73 24.79
N ALA A 288 16.94 12.33 23.71
CA ALA A 288 16.44 10.97 23.57
C ALA A 288 17.61 9.97 23.47
N LEU A 289 18.71 10.34 22.79
CA LEU A 289 19.92 9.52 22.74
C LEU A 289 20.49 9.29 24.15
N ARG A 290 20.65 10.38 24.90
CA ARG A 290 21.14 10.30 26.29
C ARG A 290 20.26 9.42 27.16
N ASP A 291 18.95 9.58 27.09
CA ASP A 291 18.01 8.82 27.90
C ASP A 291 18.02 7.33 27.50
N HIS A 292 18.14 7.03 26.20
CA HIS A 292 18.29 5.68 25.68
C HIS A 292 19.59 5.01 26.16
N LEU A 293 20.73 5.68 26.03
CA LEU A 293 22.03 5.15 26.48
C LEU A 293 22.06 4.92 28.00
N ARG A 294 21.45 5.83 28.78
CA ARG A 294 21.33 5.68 30.24
C ARG A 294 20.44 4.51 30.62
N LYS A 295 19.28 4.39 29.97
CA LYS A 295 18.31 3.29 30.20
C LYS A 295 18.96 1.93 29.99
N HIS A 296 19.85 1.83 29.00
CA HIS A 296 20.53 0.59 28.63
C HIS A 296 21.99 0.52 29.10
N SER A 297 22.37 1.32 30.09
CA SER A 297 23.75 1.44 30.58
C SER A 297 24.34 0.12 31.14
N SER A 298 23.50 -0.84 31.49
CA SER A 298 23.93 -2.19 31.92
C SER A 298 24.37 -3.09 30.77
N LEU A 299 24.00 -2.77 29.52
CA LEU A 299 24.35 -3.57 28.35
C LEU A 299 25.74 -3.20 27.80
N PRO A 300 26.41 -4.10 27.07
CA PRO A 300 27.56 -3.74 26.24
C PRO A 300 27.19 -2.61 25.26
N TYR A 301 28.14 -1.73 24.93
CA TYR A 301 27.85 -0.51 24.17
C TYR A 301 27.16 -0.79 22.81
N SER A 302 27.64 -1.78 22.06
CA SER A 302 27.01 -2.21 20.79
C SER A 302 25.57 -2.70 20.97
N SER A 303 25.26 -3.39 22.06
CA SER A 303 23.89 -3.81 22.38
C SER A 303 22.98 -2.65 22.76
N ARG A 304 23.52 -1.53 23.27
CA ARG A 304 22.74 -0.29 23.47
C ARG A 304 22.36 0.35 22.14
N LEU A 305 23.18 0.17 21.10
CA LEU A 305 22.93 0.69 19.75
C LEU A 305 22.05 -0.23 18.90
N ALA A 306 21.61 -1.38 19.42
CA ALA A 306 20.76 -2.34 18.72
C ALA A 306 19.30 -1.86 18.55
N ASP A 307 19.08 -0.59 18.23
CA ASP A 307 17.79 0.03 17.95
C ASP A 307 17.87 0.69 16.56
N LEU A 308 17.05 0.24 15.61
CA LEU A 308 17.19 0.70 14.22
C LEU A 308 16.68 2.13 14.01
N HIS A 309 15.74 2.63 14.86
CA HIS A 309 15.35 4.04 14.84
C HIS A 309 16.52 4.93 15.29
N LEU A 310 17.26 4.47 16.32
CA LEU A 310 18.48 5.14 16.76
C LEU A 310 19.57 5.12 15.68
N LEU A 311 19.85 3.96 15.09
CA LEU A 311 20.88 3.84 14.05
C LEU A 311 20.54 4.70 12.83
N LEU A 312 19.27 4.77 12.45
CA LEU A 312 18.79 5.64 11.37
C LEU A 312 18.98 7.12 11.72
N TRP A 313 18.72 7.52 12.96
CA TRP A 313 18.95 8.89 13.42
C TRP A 313 20.44 9.25 13.50
N LEU A 314 21.29 8.31 13.93
CA LEU A 314 22.75 8.47 13.96
C LEU A 314 23.32 8.65 12.55
N ALA A 315 22.79 7.95 11.55
CA ALA A 315 23.19 8.12 10.16
C ALA A 315 22.91 9.53 9.59
N GLY A 316 22.03 10.30 10.24
CA GLY A 316 21.78 11.70 9.89
C GLY A 316 22.71 12.71 10.59
N GLN A 317 23.64 12.26 11.44
CA GLN A 317 24.50 13.16 12.20
C GLN A 317 25.76 13.55 11.41
N PRO A 318 26.22 14.81 11.52
CA PRO A 318 27.30 15.34 10.65
C PRO A 318 28.67 14.67 10.84
N ASN A 319 28.89 13.95 11.93
CA ASN A 319 30.18 13.33 12.27
C ASN A 319 30.18 11.80 12.07
N LEU A 320 29.18 11.26 11.39
CA LEU A 320 29.08 9.83 11.10
C LEU A 320 28.79 9.67 9.61
N ASP A 321 29.79 9.20 8.86
CA ASP A 321 29.59 8.89 7.45
C ASP A 321 29.04 7.48 7.23
N GLN A 322 28.81 7.10 5.98
CA GLN A 322 28.27 5.78 5.65
C GLN A 322 29.21 4.63 6.06
N GLY A 323 30.53 4.84 6.03
CA GLY A 323 31.52 3.86 6.47
C GLY A 323 31.52 3.69 7.99
N ASP A 324 31.37 4.79 8.73
CA ASP A 324 31.18 4.75 10.18
C ASP A 324 29.91 4.00 10.54
N MET A 325 28.80 4.30 9.86
CA MET A 325 27.53 3.60 10.08
C MET A 325 27.64 2.11 9.75
N LEU A 326 28.39 1.72 8.73
CA LEU A 326 28.66 0.31 8.44
C LEU A 326 29.35 -0.37 9.63
N ALA A 327 30.43 0.23 10.14
CA ALA A 327 31.18 -0.32 11.28
C ALA A 327 30.32 -0.41 12.56
N LEU A 328 29.48 0.60 12.83
CA LEU A 328 28.54 0.59 13.94
C LEU A 328 27.54 -0.57 13.82
N VAL A 329 26.93 -0.74 12.66
CA VAL A 329 25.90 -1.77 12.45
C VAL A 329 26.50 -3.18 12.42
N GLU A 330 27.71 -3.36 11.88
CA GLU A 330 28.44 -4.63 11.97
C GLU A 330 28.76 -4.99 13.42
N ALA A 331 29.18 -4.03 14.24
CA ALA A 331 29.40 -4.26 15.66
C ALA A 331 28.09 -4.64 16.40
N VAL A 332 26.95 -4.05 16.02
CA VAL A 332 25.62 -4.44 16.52
C VAL A 332 25.28 -5.86 16.11
N ARG A 333 25.41 -6.19 14.82
CA ARG A 333 25.11 -7.52 14.25
C ARG A 333 25.92 -8.62 14.94
N ASP A 334 27.24 -8.40 15.03
CA ASP A 334 28.20 -9.38 15.49
C ASP A 334 28.36 -9.36 17.03
N LYS A 335 27.63 -8.45 17.71
CA LYS A 335 27.73 -8.18 19.15
C LYS A 335 29.17 -7.94 19.59
N ALA A 336 29.94 -7.30 18.72
CA ALA A 336 31.35 -7.02 18.92
C ALA A 336 31.55 -5.79 19.82
N GLU A 337 32.76 -5.64 20.35
CA GLU A 337 33.16 -4.43 21.02
C GLU A 337 33.34 -3.30 20.00
N LEU A 338 32.76 -2.14 20.31
CA LEU A 338 32.87 -0.97 19.46
C LEU A 338 34.19 -0.24 19.73
N MET A 339 34.82 0.29 18.68
CA MET A 339 36.00 1.15 18.82
C MET A 339 35.69 2.36 19.71
N GLU A 340 36.66 2.74 20.55
CA GLU A 340 36.48 3.80 21.56
C GLU A 340 36.14 5.15 20.92
N GLU A 341 36.70 5.43 19.74
CA GLU A 341 36.46 6.66 18.98
C GLU A 341 34.96 6.87 18.68
N TYR A 342 34.25 5.80 18.31
CA TYR A 342 32.80 5.87 18.06
C TYR A 342 31.99 6.08 19.33
N LYS A 343 32.40 5.48 20.45
CA LYS A 343 31.75 5.70 21.75
C LYS A 343 31.86 7.18 22.14
N VAL A 344 33.05 7.77 22.00
CA VAL A 344 33.29 9.19 22.31
C VAL A 344 32.45 10.10 21.41
N ILE A 345 32.34 9.81 20.11
CA ILE A 345 31.50 10.59 19.19
C ILE A 345 30.03 10.53 19.62
N ILE A 346 29.51 9.33 19.87
CA ILE A 346 28.10 9.12 20.24
C ILE A 346 27.80 9.74 21.62
N ASP A 347 28.68 9.57 22.60
CA ASP A 347 28.53 10.15 23.94
C ASP A 347 28.60 11.68 23.89
N SER A 348 29.46 12.24 23.04
CA SER A 348 29.51 13.69 22.76
C SER A 348 28.20 14.21 22.17
N ILE A 349 27.61 13.49 21.21
CA ILE A 349 26.28 13.83 20.64
C ILE A 349 25.20 13.77 21.73
N ALA A 350 25.26 12.80 22.64
CA ALA A 350 24.33 12.67 23.76
C ALA A 350 24.55 13.72 24.88
N GLY A 351 25.73 14.33 24.92
CA GLY A 351 26.17 15.21 25.99
C GLY A 351 26.32 14.48 27.32
N VAL A 352 26.97 13.31 27.32
CA VAL A 352 27.28 12.51 28.53
C VAL A 352 28.77 12.35 28.78
#